data_AF-A0A4Z2EJE3-F1
#
_entry.id   AF-A0A4Z2EJE3-F1
#
_cell.length_a   1.000
_cell.length_b   1.000
_cell.length_c   1.000
_cell.angle_alpha   90.00
_cell.angle_beta   90.00
_cell.angle_gamma   90.00
#
_symmetry.space_group_name_H-M   'P 1'
#
loop_
_entity.id
_entity.type
_entity.pdbx_description
1 polymer ?
#
loop_
_entity_poly.entity_id
_entity_poly.type
_entity_poly.pdbx_seq_one_letter_code
_entity_poly.pdbx_strand_id
1 'polypeptide(L)'
;MAEESKPEDYPQEIDEQLASFGSSVSSVRTMLQQLMAMPRNELLKLEPLDQAKLDLMSAYTLNSLFWMYLVTQGVNPRDHGIKQELARIRTYMNKVKEITDRKKMARLDKDAAGRFLKSALYEPKDKDFRRKAPQEAPHRTPHGASNRTPLGAPHRTALGTPLGAPHRAPQGTPSGASKSKRPKRS
;
A
#
# COMPACT_ATOMS: atom_id res chain seq x y z
N MET A 1 61.69 6.00 26.46
CA MET A 1 61.07 7.07 25.66
C MET A 1 60.18 6.39 24.65
N ALA A 2 58.86 6.56 24.78
CA ALA A 2 57.91 6.02 23.82
C ALA A 2 57.89 6.93 22.60
N GLU A 3 58.16 6.38 21.43
CA GLU A 3 57.94 7.07 20.16
C GLU A 3 56.44 7.38 20.03
N GLU A 4 56.10 8.66 20.14
CA GLU A 4 54.81 9.19 19.73
C GLU A 4 54.71 9.03 18.21
N SER A 5 54.00 7.98 17.78
CA SER A 5 53.68 7.76 16.38
C SER A 5 52.97 9.00 15.84
N LYS A 6 53.60 9.71 14.89
CA LYS A 6 52.96 10.81 14.17
C LYS A 6 51.64 10.28 13.58
N PRO A 7 50.51 10.99 13.76
CA PRO A 7 49.29 10.62 13.05
C PRO A 7 49.62 10.61 11.56
N GLU A 8 49.34 9.51 10.87
CA GLU A 8 49.42 9.53 9.41
C GLU A 8 48.45 10.60 8.93
N ASP A 9 49.01 11.72 8.45
CA ASP A 9 48.24 12.79 7.83
C ASP A 9 47.65 12.23 6.55
N TYR A 10 46.34 12.01 6.57
CA TYR A 10 45.55 11.75 5.39
C TYR A 10 45.28 13.07 4.65
N PRO A 11 44.90 13.03 3.35
CA PRO A 11 44.67 14.26 2.58
C PRO A 11 43.57 15.15 3.21
N GLN A 12 43.79 16.47 3.27
CA GLN A 12 42.83 17.39 3.89
C GLN A 12 41.46 17.40 3.20
N GLU A 13 41.40 17.00 1.92
CA GLU A 13 40.17 16.93 1.14
C GLU A 13 39.13 15.94 1.73
N ILE A 14 39.56 14.99 2.57
CA ILE A 14 38.67 13.99 3.19
C ILE A 14 38.35 14.29 4.65
N ASP A 15 38.91 15.36 5.25
CA ASP A 15 38.69 15.73 6.66
C ASP A 15 37.20 15.81 7.01
N GLU A 16 36.44 16.59 6.23
CA GLU A 16 35.01 16.78 6.45
C GLU A 16 34.23 15.47 6.32
N GLN A 17 34.64 14.60 5.40
CA GLN A 17 34.02 13.30 5.17
C GLN A 17 34.27 12.36 6.34
N LEU A 18 35.49 12.34 6.88
CA LEU A 18 35.85 11.55 8.07
C LEU A 18 35.14 12.06 9.32
N ALA A 19 35.09 13.38 9.52
CA ALA A 19 34.38 13.98 10.65
C ALA A 19 32.87 13.68 10.61
N SER A 20 32.25 13.79 9.43
CA SER A 20 30.85 13.44 9.19
C SER A 20 30.59 11.94 9.40
N PHE A 21 31.48 11.09 8.91
CA PHE A 21 31.40 9.65 9.09
C PHE A 21 31.50 9.26 10.57
N GLY A 22 32.48 9.79 11.31
CA GLY A 22 32.66 9.56 12.73
C GLY A 22 31.45 10.01 13.56
N SER A 23 30.88 11.16 13.22
CA SER A 23 29.64 11.66 13.83
C SER A 23 28.46 10.73 13.57
N SER A 24 28.33 10.24 12.34
CA SER A 24 27.27 9.31 11.93
C SER A 24 27.40 7.96 12.65
N VAL A 25 28.61 7.40 12.73
CA VAL A 25 28.88 6.15 13.45
C VAL A 25 28.61 6.32 14.95
N SER A 26 28.98 7.46 15.53
CA SER A 26 28.69 7.77 16.94
C SER A 26 27.19 7.85 17.21
N SER A 27 26.42 8.46 16.31
CA SER A 27 24.95 8.50 16.40
C SER A 27 24.34 7.09 16.37
N VAL A 28 24.77 6.23 15.43
CA VAL A 28 24.32 4.84 15.35
C VAL A 28 24.68 4.05 16.61
N ARG A 29 25.89 4.24 17.15
CA ARG A 29 26.32 3.61 18.40
C ARG A 29 25.39 3.98 19.56
N THR A 30 25.07 5.26 19.72
CA THR A 30 24.16 5.73 20.78
C THR A 30 22.78 5.09 20.67
N MET A 31 22.20 5.05 19.47
CA MET A 31 20.90 4.42 19.23
C MET A 31 20.91 2.91 19.54
N LEU A 32 21.97 2.20 19.13
CA LEU A 32 22.13 0.77 19.42
C LEU A 32 22.29 0.51 20.91
N GLN A 33 23.05 1.35 21.64
CA GLN A 33 23.21 1.21 23.08
C GLN A 33 21.87 1.36 23.81
N GLN A 34 21.03 2.32 23.40
CA GLN A 34 19.68 2.48 23.95
C GLN A 34 18.82 1.23 23.69
N LEU A 35 18.85 0.70 22.47
CA LEU A 35 18.10 -0.50 22.10
C LEU A 35 18.57 -1.73 22.91
N MET A 36 19.88 -1.89 23.09
CA MET A 36 20.47 -3.01 23.85
C MET A 36 20.26 -2.89 25.36
N ALA A 37 20.10 -1.67 25.88
CA ALA A 37 19.81 -1.43 27.30
C ALA A 37 18.36 -1.76 27.67
N MET A 38 17.45 -1.88 26.69
CA MET A 38 16.06 -2.25 26.93
C MET A 38 15.97 -3.70 27.44
N PRO A 39 15.19 -3.96 28.51
CA PRO A 39 15.05 -5.31 29.04
C PRO A 39 14.38 -6.23 28.02
N ARG A 40 14.95 -7.44 27.80
CA ARG A 40 14.41 -8.45 26.87
C ARG A 40 12.94 -8.80 27.12
N ASN A 41 12.48 -8.71 28.36
CA ASN A 41 11.08 -9.00 28.72
C ASN A 41 10.08 -8.01 28.10
N GLU A 42 10.49 -6.79 27.78
CA GLU A 42 9.65 -5.84 27.03
C GLU A 42 9.62 -6.19 25.53
N LEU A 43 10.74 -6.67 25.00
CA LEU A 43 10.83 -7.15 23.62
C LEU A 43 9.93 -8.39 23.39
N LEU A 44 9.87 -9.32 24.34
CA LEU A 44 9.06 -10.54 24.22
C LEU A 44 7.53 -10.30 24.23
N LYS A 45 7.08 -9.08 24.54
CA LYS A 45 5.64 -8.71 24.58
C LYS A 45 5.13 -8.16 23.25
N LEU A 46 5.97 -8.06 22.23
CA LEU A 46 5.58 -7.58 20.92
C LEU A 46 4.64 -8.56 20.22
N GLU A 47 3.65 -8.03 19.51
CA GLU A 47 2.85 -8.83 18.57
C GLU A 47 3.77 -9.50 17.55
N PRO A 48 3.48 -10.72 17.08
CA PRO A 48 4.40 -11.48 16.22
C PRO A 48 4.87 -10.71 14.97
N LEU A 49 4.00 -9.87 14.41
CA LEU A 49 4.34 -9.05 13.23
C LEU A 49 5.31 -7.91 13.58
N ASP A 50 5.21 -7.32 14.76
CA ASP A 50 6.10 -6.25 15.20
C ASP A 50 7.45 -6.81 15.66
N GLN A 51 7.47 -8.00 16.28
CA GLN A 51 8.70 -8.74 16.54
C GLN A 51 9.45 -9.05 15.23
N ALA A 52 8.74 -9.54 14.20
CA ALA A 52 9.37 -9.82 12.90
C ALA A 52 9.96 -8.57 12.23
N LYS A 53 9.31 -7.40 12.37
CA LYS A 53 9.87 -6.13 11.89
C LYS A 53 11.14 -5.77 12.64
N LEU A 54 11.13 -5.88 13.96
CA LEU A 54 12.28 -5.57 14.81
C LEU A 54 13.48 -6.48 14.49
N ASP A 55 13.25 -7.79 14.33
CA ASP A 55 14.28 -8.75 13.97
C ASP A 55 14.87 -8.46 12.58
N LEU A 56 14.02 -8.13 11.60
CA LEU A 56 14.47 -7.75 10.27
C LEU A 56 15.26 -6.45 10.26
N MET A 57 14.84 -5.46 11.05
CA MET A 57 15.59 -4.21 11.19
C MET A 57 16.94 -4.44 11.86
N SER A 58 17.00 -5.30 12.88
CA SER A 58 18.25 -5.67 13.55
C SER A 58 19.20 -6.38 12.58
N ALA A 59 18.71 -7.36 11.84
CA ALA A 59 19.48 -8.06 10.81
C ALA A 59 19.97 -7.10 9.72
N TYR A 60 19.10 -6.22 9.22
CA TYR A 60 19.48 -5.22 8.20
C TYR A 60 20.56 -4.27 8.71
N THR A 61 20.44 -3.80 9.95
CA THR A 61 21.39 -2.88 10.57
C THR A 61 22.76 -3.54 10.71
N LEU A 62 22.82 -4.76 11.26
CA LEU A 62 24.07 -5.51 11.40
C LEU A 62 24.75 -5.75 10.05
N ASN A 63 23.98 -6.17 9.04
CA ASN A 63 24.53 -6.42 7.71
C ASN A 63 24.98 -5.14 7.01
N SER A 64 24.30 -4.01 7.25
CA SER A 64 24.69 -2.69 6.72
C SER A 64 25.97 -2.17 7.36
N LEU A 65 26.14 -2.35 8.68
CA LEU A 65 27.38 -2.03 9.37
C LEU A 65 28.53 -2.92 8.92
N PHE A 66 28.26 -4.20 8.68
CA PHE A 66 29.25 -5.11 8.14
C PHE A 66 29.64 -4.75 6.69
N TRP A 67 28.69 -4.31 5.86
CA TRP A 67 28.98 -3.74 4.54
C TRP A 67 29.93 -2.55 4.64
N MET A 68 29.66 -1.61 5.55
CA MET A 68 30.53 -0.46 5.80
C MET A 68 31.94 -0.90 6.24
N TYR A 69 32.03 -1.86 7.16
CA TYR A 69 33.31 -2.43 7.59
C TYR A 69 34.11 -3.01 6.42
N LEU A 70 33.48 -3.77 5.52
CA LEU A 70 34.17 -4.29 4.33
C LEU A 70 34.75 -3.18 3.46
N VAL A 71 33.99 -2.09 3.28
CA VAL A 71 34.47 -0.91 2.53
C VAL A 71 35.72 -0.31 3.19
N THR A 72 35.77 -0.22 4.53
CA THR A 72 36.95 0.31 5.23
C THR A 72 38.16 -0.63 5.17
N GLN A 73 37.94 -1.93 4.98
CA GLN A 73 39.01 -2.90 4.72
C GLN A 73 39.44 -2.95 3.25
N GLY A 74 38.89 -2.09 2.38
CA GLY A 74 39.18 -2.10 0.94
C GLY A 74 38.57 -3.28 0.19
N VAL A 75 37.67 -4.05 0.83
CA VAL A 75 36.97 -5.17 0.20
C VAL A 75 35.70 -4.66 -0.47
N ASN A 76 35.54 -4.92 -1.77
CA ASN A 76 34.31 -4.58 -2.48
C ASN A 76 33.15 -5.45 -1.98
N PRO A 77 32.14 -4.89 -1.28
CA PRO A 77 31.10 -5.72 -0.68
C PRO A 77 30.14 -6.33 -1.71
N ARG A 78 30.17 -5.84 -2.97
CA ARG A 78 29.39 -6.43 -4.07
C ARG A 78 29.88 -7.80 -4.49
N ASP A 79 31.15 -8.09 -4.22
CA ASP A 79 31.81 -9.36 -4.52
C ASP A 79 31.82 -10.29 -3.28
N HIS A 80 31.32 -9.79 -2.14
CA HIS A 80 31.21 -10.52 -0.89
C HIS A 80 29.81 -11.13 -0.68
N GLY A 81 29.71 -12.23 0.06
CA GLY A 81 28.45 -12.93 0.37
C GLY A 81 27.38 -12.07 1.08
N ILE A 82 27.79 -10.92 1.64
CA ILE A 82 26.92 -9.94 2.29
C ILE A 82 25.80 -9.42 1.36
N LYS A 83 26.06 -9.36 0.05
CA LYS A 83 25.06 -9.00 -0.95
C LYS A 83 23.88 -9.98 -0.95
N GLN A 84 24.15 -11.27 -0.74
CA GLN A 84 23.11 -12.31 -0.68
C GLN A 84 22.30 -12.19 0.60
N GLU A 85 22.94 -11.90 1.74
CA GLU A 85 22.23 -11.65 3.00
C GLU A 85 21.30 -10.43 2.92
N LEU A 86 21.74 -9.33 2.29
CA LEU A 86 20.88 -8.17 2.05
C LEU A 86 19.69 -8.50 1.12
N ALA A 87 19.90 -9.32 0.10
CA ALA A 87 18.83 -9.79 -0.79
C ALA A 87 17.82 -10.68 -0.04
N ARG A 88 18.32 -11.56 0.83
CA ARG A 88 17.51 -12.40 1.71
C ARG A 88 16.66 -11.55 2.66
N ILE A 89 17.27 -10.58 3.34
CA ILE A 89 16.57 -9.65 4.24
C ILE A 89 15.46 -8.90 3.50
N ARG A 90 15.77 -8.35 2.30
CA ARG A 90 14.78 -7.65 1.46
C ARG A 90 13.59 -8.54 1.11
N THR A 91 13.84 -9.82 0.83
CA THR A 91 12.78 -10.80 0.56
C THR A 91 11.84 -10.95 1.76
N TYR A 92 12.37 -11.02 2.98
CA TYR A 92 11.55 -11.11 4.19
C TYR A 92 10.85 -9.79 4.55
N MET A 93 11.48 -8.64 4.30
CA MET A 93 10.81 -7.33 4.44
C MET A 93 9.60 -7.22 3.51
N ASN A 94 9.70 -7.71 2.27
CA ASN A 94 8.57 -7.76 1.35
C ASN A 94 7.45 -8.68 1.87
N LYS A 95 7.78 -9.85 2.45
CA LYS A 95 6.78 -10.74 3.08
C LYS A 95 6.05 -10.03 4.23
N VAL A 96 6.79 -9.34 5.10
CA VAL A 96 6.19 -8.56 6.21
C VAL A 96 5.29 -7.45 5.67
N LYS A 97 5.71 -6.77 4.61
CA LYS A 97 4.90 -5.76 3.93
C LYS A 97 3.61 -6.36 3.38
N GLU A 98 3.67 -7.45 2.64
CA GLU A 98 2.49 -8.15 2.08
C GLU A 98 1.50 -8.59 3.16
N ILE A 99 2.00 -9.13 4.28
CA ILE A 99 1.16 -9.52 5.43
C ILE A 99 0.50 -8.28 6.04
N THR A 100 1.26 -7.20 6.20
CA THR A 100 0.76 -5.93 6.75
C THR A 100 -0.33 -5.33 5.86
N ASP A 101 -0.10 -5.30 4.54
CA ASP A 101 -1.04 -4.75 3.56
C ASP A 101 -2.32 -5.61 3.50
N ARG A 102 -2.18 -6.93 3.52
CA ARG A 102 -3.32 -7.86 3.59
C ARG A 102 -4.15 -7.69 4.86
N LYS A 103 -3.52 -7.32 5.99
CA LYS A 103 -4.23 -7.01 7.24
C LYS A 103 -5.03 -5.69 7.14
N LYS A 104 -4.59 -4.76 6.28
CA LYS A 104 -5.27 -3.47 6.03
C LYS A 104 -6.34 -3.54 4.93
N MET A 105 -6.31 -4.56 4.07
CA MET A 105 -7.26 -4.71 2.97
C MET A 105 -8.70 -4.91 3.47
N ALA A 106 -9.65 -4.22 2.82
CA ALA A 106 -11.07 -4.44 3.03
C ALA A 106 -11.44 -5.90 2.71
N ARG A 107 -12.21 -6.53 3.61
CA ARG A 107 -12.70 -7.89 3.40
C ARG A 107 -14.03 -7.86 2.66
N LEU A 108 -14.18 -8.72 1.65
CA LEU A 108 -15.45 -8.91 0.97
C LEU A 108 -16.48 -9.47 1.96
N ASP A 109 -17.65 -8.86 2.01
CA ASP A 109 -18.81 -9.46 2.67
C ASP A 109 -19.34 -10.62 1.81
N LYS A 110 -18.99 -11.84 2.23
CA LYS A 110 -19.38 -13.07 1.57
C LYS A 110 -20.91 -13.28 1.60
N ASP A 111 -21.59 -12.81 2.63
CA ASP A 111 -23.04 -12.97 2.76
C ASP A 111 -23.75 -12.01 1.79
N ALA A 112 -23.33 -10.74 1.75
CA ALA A 112 -23.84 -9.77 0.78
C ALA A 112 -23.62 -10.23 -0.67
N ALA A 113 -22.42 -10.73 -1.00
CA ALA A 113 -22.13 -11.31 -2.32
C ALA A 113 -23.05 -12.50 -2.64
N GLY A 114 -23.33 -13.35 -1.64
CA GLY A 114 -24.28 -14.46 -1.77
C GLY A 114 -25.71 -14.00 -2.04
N ARG A 115 -26.16 -12.91 -1.40
CA ARG A 115 -27.49 -12.32 -1.65
C ARG A 115 -27.60 -11.77 -3.08
N PHE A 116 -26.56 -11.09 -3.57
CA PHE A 116 -26.54 -10.61 -4.95
C PHE A 116 -26.62 -11.75 -5.97
N LEU A 117 -25.87 -12.83 -5.76
CA LEU A 117 -25.92 -14.00 -6.65
C LEU A 117 -27.29 -14.70 -6.61
N LYS A 118 -27.87 -14.91 -5.43
CA LYS A 118 -29.19 -15.51 -5.28
C LYS A 118 -30.28 -14.67 -5.94
N SER A 119 -30.21 -13.35 -5.80
CA SER A 119 -31.14 -12.43 -6.45
C SER A 119 -30.99 -12.44 -7.97
N ALA A 120 -29.76 -12.52 -8.49
CA ALA A 120 -29.48 -12.53 -9.92
C ALA A 120 -29.90 -13.85 -10.60
N LEU A 121 -29.85 -14.97 -9.87
CA LEU A 121 -30.25 -16.30 -10.35
C LEU A 121 -31.71 -16.66 -10.01
N TYR A 122 -32.46 -15.74 -9.40
CA TYR A 122 -33.85 -15.98 -9.04
C TYR A 122 -34.74 -15.84 -10.27
N GLU A 123 -35.20 -16.97 -10.80
CA GLU A 123 -36.29 -17.02 -11.77
C GLU A 123 -37.63 -17.16 -11.03
N PRO A 124 -38.56 -16.20 -11.15
CA PRO A 124 -39.91 -16.39 -10.64
C PRO A 124 -40.54 -17.56 -11.39
N LYS A 125 -40.87 -18.64 -10.69
CA LYS A 125 -41.75 -19.67 -11.24
C LYS A 125 -43.05 -18.96 -11.61
N ASP A 126 -43.43 -19.00 -12.88
CA ASP A 126 -44.74 -18.57 -13.36
C ASP A 126 -45.80 -19.29 -12.52
N LYS A 127 -46.28 -18.61 -11.48
CA LYS A 127 -47.50 -19.01 -10.81
C LYS A 127 -48.58 -18.71 -11.82
N ASP A 128 -49.13 -19.78 -12.39
CA ASP A 128 -50.33 -19.78 -13.20
C ASP A 128 -51.24 -18.62 -12.80
N PHE A 129 -51.25 -17.57 -13.62
CA PHE A 129 -52.37 -16.66 -13.70
C PHE A 129 -53.52 -17.48 -14.29
N ARG A 130 -54.08 -18.42 -13.50
CA ARG A 130 -55.46 -18.86 -13.70
C ARG A 130 -56.33 -17.64 -13.43
N ARG A 131 -56.51 -16.89 -14.51
CA ARG A 131 -57.67 -16.04 -14.77
C ARG A 131 -58.91 -16.79 -14.27
N LYS A 132 -59.42 -16.43 -13.10
CA LYS A 132 -60.84 -16.57 -12.82
C LYS A 132 -61.45 -15.21 -13.09
N ALA A 133 -62.05 -15.11 -14.27
CA ALA A 133 -62.91 -14.00 -14.65
C ALA A 133 -64.15 -13.96 -13.73
N PRO A 134 -64.80 -12.79 -13.58
CA PRO A 134 -65.80 -12.50 -12.55
C PRO A 134 -67.15 -13.15 -12.88
N GLN A 135 -67.85 -13.67 -11.87
CA GLN A 135 -69.29 -13.93 -11.94
C GLN A 135 -70.03 -12.82 -11.17
N GLU A 136 -70.96 -12.17 -11.86
CA GLU A 136 -71.83 -11.10 -11.38
C GLU A 136 -73.30 -11.48 -11.59
N ALA A 137 -74.15 -11.26 -10.58
CA ALA A 137 -75.52 -10.68 -10.62
C ALA A 137 -76.33 -11.02 -9.33
N PRO A 138 -77.37 -10.26 -8.89
CA PRO A 138 -77.62 -8.81 -8.99
C PRO A 138 -78.15 -8.13 -7.68
N HIS A 139 -78.01 -6.80 -7.63
CA HIS A 139 -78.83 -5.73 -7.01
C HIS A 139 -79.39 -5.77 -5.56
N ARG A 140 -79.01 -4.74 -4.76
CA ARG A 140 -79.90 -3.59 -4.36
C ARG A 140 -79.10 -2.41 -3.76
N THR A 141 -79.20 -1.24 -4.39
CA THR A 141 -78.89 0.15 -3.92
C THR A 141 -80.19 0.81 -3.38
N PRO A 142 -80.25 2.03 -2.77
CA PRO A 142 -79.35 3.22 -2.87
C PRO A 142 -79.06 3.94 -1.51
N HIS A 143 -78.10 4.85 -1.37
CA HIS A 143 -78.22 6.28 -1.69
C HIS A 143 -76.92 7.05 -1.32
N GLY A 144 -76.56 8.07 -2.11
CA GLY A 144 -75.60 9.11 -1.73
C GLY A 144 -74.87 9.71 -2.94
N ALA A 145 -75.40 10.81 -3.49
CA ALA A 145 -75.02 11.38 -4.79
C ALA A 145 -73.98 12.51 -4.72
N SER A 146 -73.38 12.77 -5.90
CA SER A 146 -72.87 14.05 -6.44
C SER A 146 -71.40 14.41 -6.14
N ASN A 147 -70.45 14.14 -7.05
CA ASN A 147 -70.06 14.89 -8.28
C ASN A 147 -69.16 16.12 -8.06
N ARG A 148 -67.89 16.06 -8.51
CA ARG A 148 -67.26 16.85 -9.61
C ARG A 148 -65.71 16.86 -9.53
N THR A 149 -65.09 16.52 -10.66
CA THR A 149 -63.67 16.59 -11.11
C THR A 149 -63.20 18.05 -11.31
N PRO A 150 -61.96 18.40 -11.80
CA PRO A 150 -60.71 17.63 -12.03
C PRO A 150 -59.42 18.40 -11.64
N LEU A 151 -58.23 17.84 -11.95
CA LEU A 151 -57.13 18.48 -12.71
C LEU A 151 -55.72 18.20 -12.14
N GLY A 152 -54.89 17.53 -12.95
CA GLY A 152 -53.47 17.32 -12.67
C GLY A 152 -52.83 16.32 -13.63
N ALA A 153 -52.72 16.70 -14.90
CA ALA A 153 -52.03 15.94 -15.94
C ALA A 153 -50.50 16.17 -15.90
N PRO A 154 -49.70 15.37 -16.62
CA PRO A 154 -48.30 15.03 -16.35
C PRO A 154 -47.27 15.86 -17.16
N HIS A 155 -46.01 15.92 -16.71
CA HIS A 155 -44.86 16.29 -17.55
C HIS A 155 -43.62 15.50 -17.08
N ARG A 156 -43.06 14.57 -17.86
CA ARG A 156 -42.22 14.64 -19.08
C ARG A 156 -40.74 15.01 -18.83
N THR A 157 -39.90 14.10 -19.31
CA THR A 157 -38.45 14.07 -19.50
C THR A 157 -37.83 15.32 -20.14
N ALA A 158 -36.65 15.72 -19.65
CA ALA A 158 -35.55 16.39 -20.37
C ALA A 158 -34.26 16.10 -19.56
N LEU A 159 -33.25 15.35 -20.04
CA LEU A 159 -32.27 15.63 -21.11
C LEU A 159 -31.58 16.99 -20.93
N GLY A 160 -30.37 16.98 -20.36
CA GLY A 160 -29.52 18.15 -20.21
C GLY A 160 -28.29 17.93 -19.32
N THR A 161 -27.17 17.57 -19.93
CA THR A 161 -25.79 17.74 -19.40
C THR A 161 -25.47 19.24 -19.27
N PRO A 162 -24.65 19.67 -18.30
CA PRO A 162 -23.26 20.04 -18.64
C PRO A 162 -22.26 19.67 -17.52
N LEU A 163 -21.13 19.03 -17.84
CA LEU A 163 -19.83 19.65 -18.11
C LEU A 163 -19.37 20.67 -17.05
N GLY A 164 -18.51 20.23 -16.13
CA GLY A 164 -17.79 21.08 -15.18
C GLY A 164 -16.60 20.33 -14.59
N ALA A 165 -15.42 20.55 -15.17
CA ALA A 165 -14.13 20.05 -14.68
C ALA A 165 -13.54 20.97 -13.60
N PRO A 166 -12.76 20.48 -12.62
CA PRO A 166 -11.86 21.32 -11.84
C PRO A 166 -10.43 21.23 -12.36
N HIS A 167 -9.88 22.39 -12.73
CA HIS A 167 -8.47 22.62 -13.01
C HIS A 167 -7.65 22.66 -11.70
N ARG A 168 -6.56 21.90 -11.63
CA ARG A 168 -5.29 22.34 -11.01
C ARG A 168 -4.11 21.53 -11.56
N ALA A 169 -3.18 22.23 -12.20
CA ALA A 169 -1.89 21.71 -12.70
C ALA A 169 -0.88 21.54 -11.53
N PRO A 170 0.31 20.91 -11.71
CA PRO A 170 1.38 21.64 -12.40
C PRO A 170 2.49 20.81 -13.14
N GLN A 171 3.18 21.51 -14.07
CA GLN A 171 4.61 21.45 -14.44
C GLN A 171 5.19 20.30 -15.31
N GLY A 172 5.95 20.71 -16.34
CA GLY A 172 7.26 20.12 -16.66
C GLY A 172 7.44 19.49 -18.06
N THR A 173 8.02 20.23 -18.99
CA THR A 173 8.94 19.71 -20.03
C THR A 173 10.15 20.67 -20.09
N PRO A 174 11.30 20.38 -20.74
CA PRO A 174 11.63 19.24 -21.61
C PRO A 174 13.03 18.62 -21.36
N SER A 175 13.29 17.40 -21.82
CA SER A 175 14.65 17.03 -22.24
C SER A 175 14.66 15.81 -23.17
N GLY A 176 15.48 15.90 -24.22
CA GLY A 176 15.46 15.05 -25.41
C GLY A 176 16.02 13.64 -25.23
N ALA A 177 15.60 12.74 -26.12
CA ALA A 177 16.19 11.44 -26.31
C ALA A 177 16.49 11.22 -27.79
N SER A 178 17.76 11.41 -28.16
CA SER A 178 18.36 10.95 -29.41
C SER A 178 18.30 9.43 -29.49
N LYS A 179 17.65 8.90 -30.53
CA LYS A 179 17.76 7.47 -30.89
C LYS A 179 19.07 7.26 -31.65
N SER A 180 20.10 6.76 -30.95
CA SER A 180 21.30 6.21 -31.60
C SER A 180 21.03 4.77 -32.07
N LYS A 181 21.17 4.55 -33.37
CA LYS A 181 21.13 3.25 -34.04
C LYS A 181 22.35 2.43 -33.67
N ARG A 182 22.12 1.20 -33.23
CA ARG A 182 23.14 0.16 -33.01
C ARG A 182 23.55 -0.43 -34.39
N PRO A 183 24.84 -0.55 -34.74
CA PRO A 183 25.24 -1.20 -35.98
C PRO A 183 25.23 -2.73 -35.84
N LYS A 184 24.87 -3.39 -36.94
CA LYS A 184 25.02 -4.84 -37.14
C LYS A 184 26.50 -5.18 -37.27
N ARG A 185 26.92 -6.27 -36.63
CA ARG A 185 28.23 -6.89 -36.78
C ARG A 185 28.11 -7.96 -37.88
N SER A 186 28.91 -7.85 -38.93
CA SER A 186 29.30 -9.00 -39.77
C SER A 186 30.58 -9.59 -39.21
#